data_AF-A0AA36EIY8-F1
#
_entry.id   AF-A0AA36EIY8-F1
#
_cell.length_a   1.000
_cell.length_b   1.000
_cell.length_c   1.000
_cell.angle_alpha   90.00
_cell.angle_beta   90.00
_cell.angle_gamma   90.00
#
_symmetry.space_group_name_H-M   'P 1'
#
loop_
_entity.id
_entity.type
_entity.pdbx_description
1 polymer ?
#
loop_
_entity_poly.entity_id
_entity_poly.type
_entity_poly.pdbx_seq_one_letter_code
_entity_poly.pdbx_strand_id
1 'polypeptide(L)'
;MRLSRAEPPLRKEVVEYMLDVGSHMWSMRRSKANFFRIMGVLSGLIAVGKWFDQICNWKNPITTVLIHILFLILVLYPELILPTIFLYLFLIGVWYYRWRPKNPPHMDTRLSCADNAHPDELDEEFDTFPTSRPADIIRMRYDRLRSISGRIQTVVGDLATQGERLQSLLSWRDPRATALFVIFCLIAAIVLYVTPFQVVALLTGFYVLRHPRFRQKLPSVPLNFFRRLPARTDCML
;
A
#
# COMPACT_ATOMS: atom_id res chain seq x y z
N MET A 1 14.90 -35.51 8.82
CA MET A 1 15.88 -35.25 9.90
C MET A 1 15.25 -35.58 11.25
N ARG A 2 15.86 -36.42 12.09
CA ARG A 2 15.31 -36.83 13.40
C ARG A 2 15.65 -35.80 14.50
N LEU A 3 15.06 -34.62 14.43
CA LEU A 3 15.23 -33.54 15.42
C LEU A 3 14.63 -33.90 16.81
N SER A 4 13.77 -34.93 16.88
CA SER A 4 13.24 -35.49 18.12
C SER A 4 14.27 -36.24 18.98
N ARG A 5 15.50 -36.44 18.48
CA ARG A 5 16.62 -37.04 19.20
C ARG A 5 17.72 -36.03 19.58
N ALA A 6 17.49 -34.74 19.39
CA ALA A 6 18.42 -33.72 19.88
C ALA A 6 18.46 -33.74 21.41
N GLU A 7 19.58 -33.36 22.03
CA GLU A 7 19.67 -33.15 23.48
C GLU A 7 19.68 -31.63 23.75
N PRO A 8 18.63 -31.06 24.39
CA PRO A 8 17.41 -31.68 24.90
C PRO A 8 16.38 -32.05 23.81
N PRO A 9 15.53 -33.09 24.04
CA PRO A 9 14.57 -33.55 23.03
C PRO A 9 13.54 -32.47 22.73
N LEU A 10 13.57 -31.96 21.50
CA LEU A 10 12.58 -31.02 21.00
C LEU A 10 11.24 -31.75 20.87
N ARG A 11 10.19 -31.19 21.49
CA ARG A 11 8.83 -31.71 21.34
C ARG A 11 8.46 -31.78 19.87
N LYS A 12 7.66 -32.79 19.50
CA LYS A 12 7.22 -33.01 18.10
C LYS A 12 6.62 -31.73 17.48
N GLU A 13 5.86 -30.98 18.27
CA GLU A 13 5.30 -29.67 17.94
C GLU A 13 6.37 -28.64 17.54
N VAL A 14 7.49 -28.58 18.29
CA VAL A 14 8.61 -27.66 18.02
C VAL A 14 9.36 -28.08 16.75
N VAL A 15 9.49 -29.40 16.53
CA VAL A 15 10.12 -29.95 15.33
C VAL A 15 9.27 -29.69 14.08
N GLU A 16 7.95 -29.87 14.15
CA GLU A 16 7.02 -29.60 13.05
C GLU A 16 6.92 -28.10 12.75
N TYR A 17 6.97 -27.26 13.80
CA TYR A 17 7.07 -25.81 13.66
C TYR A 17 8.40 -25.37 13.00
N MET A 18 9.53 -25.97 13.39
CA MET A 18 10.86 -25.68 12.81
C MET A 18 11.02 -26.18 11.36
N LEU A 19 10.34 -27.28 11.02
CA LEU A 19 10.37 -27.86 9.67
C LEU A 19 9.32 -27.25 8.73
N ASP A 20 8.57 -26.25 9.18
CA ASP A 20 7.55 -25.52 8.43
C ASP A 20 6.52 -26.43 7.73
N VAL A 21 6.25 -27.59 8.33
CA VAL A 21 5.43 -28.67 7.73
C VAL A 21 3.97 -28.24 7.54
N GLY A 22 3.54 -27.16 8.22
CA GLY A 22 2.21 -26.56 8.10
C GLY A 22 2.18 -25.18 7.46
N SER A 23 3.18 -24.77 6.68
CA SER A 23 3.22 -23.45 6.01
C SER A 23 1.99 -23.15 5.15
N HIS A 24 1.47 -24.18 4.48
CA HIS A 24 0.30 -24.12 3.61
C HIS A 24 -1.04 -24.14 4.36
N MET A 25 -1.05 -24.42 5.67
CA MET A 25 -2.27 -24.42 6.45
C MET A 25 -2.68 -23.00 6.83
N TRP A 26 -3.97 -22.71 6.66
CA TRP A 26 -4.54 -21.42 7.03
C TRP A 26 -4.45 -21.19 8.56
N SER A 27 -4.00 -20.01 8.96
CA SER A 27 -4.03 -19.55 10.35
C SER A 27 -4.39 -18.07 10.42
N MET A 28 -5.32 -17.73 11.32
CA MET A 28 -5.72 -16.34 11.58
C MET A 28 -4.54 -15.49 12.08
N ARG A 29 -3.69 -16.04 12.96
CA ARG A 29 -2.54 -15.34 13.53
C ARG A 29 -1.49 -15.04 12.46
N ARG A 30 -1.16 -16.00 11.60
CA ARG A 30 -0.23 -15.82 10.47
C ARG A 30 -0.76 -14.78 9.47
N SER A 31 -2.05 -14.82 9.16
CA SER A 31 -2.70 -13.83 8.30
C SER A 31 -2.60 -12.41 8.88
N LYS A 32 -2.88 -12.25 10.19
CA LYS A 32 -2.68 -10.96 10.90
C LYS A 32 -1.24 -10.48 10.87
N ALA A 33 -0.27 -11.36 11.14
CA ALA A 33 1.15 -11.02 11.11
C ALA A 33 1.57 -10.53 9.71
N ASN A 34 1.16 -11.23 8.66
CA ASN A 34 1.41 -10.81 7.27
C ASN A 34 0.73 -9.47 6.94
N PHE A 35 -0.50 -9.25 7.41
CA PHE A 35 -1.20 -7.97 7.25
C PHE A 35 -0.47 -6.82 7.95
N PHE A 36 0.00 -7.01 9.18
CA PHE A 36 0.79 -6.00 9.89
C PHE A 36 2.12 -5.70 9.20
N ARG A 37 2.78 -6.71 8.60
CA ARG A 37 3.99 -6.49 7.79
C ARG A 37 3.70 -5.63 6.56
N ILE A 38 2.61 -5.92 5.84
CA ILE A 38 2.15 -5.10 4.70
C ILE A 38 1.82 -3.68 5.18
N MET A 39 1.06 -3.54 6.27
CA MET A 39 0.72 -2.24 6.84
C MET A 39 1.95 -1.48 7.32
N GLY A 40 3.00 -2.16 7.80
CA GLY A 40 4.28 -1.54 8.13
C GLY A 40 4.92 -0.89 6.91
N VAL A 41 4.99 -1.60 5.78
CA VAL A 41 5.50 -1.05 4.51
C VAL A 41 4.61 0.08 4.00
N LEU A 42 3.29 -0.11 4.02
CA LEU A 42 2.32 0.89 3.58
C LEU A 42 2.30 2.12 4.50
N SER A 43 2.63 1.98 5.79
CA SER A 43 2.65 3.09 6.75
C SER A 43 3.67 4.15 6.35
N GLY A 44 4.81 3.73 5.78
CA GLY A 44 5.81 4.63 5.20
C GLY A 44 5.23 5.41 4.02
N LEU A 45 4.56 4.73 3.08
CA LEU A 45 3.90 5.39 1.94
C LEU A 45 2.77 6.33 2.38
N ILE A 46 1.95 5.93 3.35
CA ILE A 46 0.89 6.75 3.92
C ILE A 46 1.49 7.98 4.62
N ALA A 47 2.60 7.84 5.34
CA ALA A 47 3.29 8.95 5.99
C ALA A 47 3.83 9.95 4.95
N VAL A 48 4.43 9.47 3.86
CA VAL A 48 4.86 10.31 2.73
C VAL A 48 3.68 11.06 2.12
N GLY A 49 2.54 10.38 1.88
CA GLY A 49 1.33 11.01 1.37
C GLY A 49 0.78 12.10 2.30
N LYS A 50 0.73 11.83 3.62
CA LYS A 50 0.33 12.83 4.63
C LYS A 50 1.30 14.01 4.69
N TRP A 51 2.60 13.76 4.59
CA TRP A 51 3.62 14.81 4.57
C TRP A 51 3.48 15.68 3.30
N PHE A 52 3.24 15.06 2.15
CA PHE A 52 2.95 15.78 0.91
C PHE A 52 1.68 16.65 1.02
N ASP A 53 0.62 16.13 1.65
CA ASP A 53 -0.59 16.91 1.92
C ASP A 53 -0.31 18.10 2.86
N GLN A 54 0.54 17.94 3.87
CA GLN A 54 0.97 19.04 4.74
C GLN A 54 1.72 20.14 3.98
N ILE A 55 2.53 19.76 2.97
CA ILE A 55 3.21 20.71 2.08
C ILE A 55 2.21 21.44 1.20
N CYS A 56 1.28 20.70 0.59
CA CYS A 56 0.22 21.28 -0.23
C CYS A 56 -0.68 22.26 0.55
N ASN A 57 -0.88 22.01 1.84
CA ASN A 57 -1.66 22.87 2.73
C ASN A 57 -0.82 23.98 3.40
N TRP A 58 0.46 24.13 3.04
CA TRP A 58 1.35 25.18 3.55
C TRP A 58 1.42 25.24 5.08
N LYS A 59 1.35 24.07 5.76
CA LYS A 59 1.30 23.99 7.22
C LYS A 59 2.54 24.58 7.89
N ASN A 60 3.72 24.40 7.28
CA ASN A 60 4.95 25.07 7.67
C ASN A 60 5.53 25.80 6.44
N PRO A 61 5.32 27.12 6.32
CA PRO A 61 5.63 27.87 5.11
C PRO A 61 7.11 27.86 4.76
N ILE A 62 8.00 27.77 5.76
CA ILE A 62 9.45 27.72 5.53
C ILE A 62 9.80 26.42 4.82
N THR A 63 9.34 25.28 5.35
CA THR A 63 9.59 23.97 4.73
C THR A 63 8.98 23.87 3.34
N THR A 64 7.79 24.44 3.12
CA THR A 64 7.19 24.42 1.79
C THR A 64 7.99 25.26 0.82
N VAL A 65 8.40 26.49 1.18
CA VAL A 65 9.25 27.33 0.33
C VAL A 65 10.57 26.64 -0.02
N LEU A 66 11.23 25.99 0.95
CA LEU A 66 12.45 25.21 0.69
C LEU A 66 12.21 24.08 -0.33
N ILE A 67 11.08 23.37 -0.22
CA ILE A 67 10.71 22.32 -1.18
C ILE A 67 10.40 22.89 -2.56
N HIS A 68 9.78 24.07 -2.65
CA HIS A 68 9.57 24.74 -3.94
C HIS A 68 10.90 25.16 -4.59
N ILE A 69 11.85 25.66 -3.81
CA ILE A 69 13.20 26.00 -4.31
C ILE A 69 13.92 24.74 -4.78
N LEU A 70 13.92 23.67 -3.98
CA LEU A 70 14.50 22.38 -4.35
C LEU A 70 13.87 21.82 -5.63
N PHE A 71 12.54 21.89 -5.74
CA PHE A 71 11.80 21.48 -6.92
C PHE A 71 12.20 22.28 -8.16
N LEU A 72 12.29 23.62 -8.05
CA LEU A 72 12.78 24.49 -9.13
C LEU A 72 14.18 24.08 -9.60
N ILE A 73 15.12 23.87 -8.67
CA ILE A 73 16.50 23.48 -9.00
C ILE A 73 16.51 22.12 -9.73
N LEU A 74 15.78 21.13 -9.24
CA LEU A 74 15.69 19.80 -9.85
C LEU A 74 15.08 19.82 -11.26
N VAL A 75 14.11 20.70 -11.50
CA VAL A 75 13.48 20.83 -12.81
C VAL A 75 14.39 21.59 -13.79
N LEU A 76 15.10 22.62 -13.33
CA LEU A 76 16.08 23.36 -14.14
C LEU A 76 17.31 22.51 -14.50
N TYR A 77 17.71 21.60 -13.61
CA TYR A 77 18.85 20.70 -13.81
C TYR A 77 18.44 19.23 -13.59
N PRO A 78 17.81 18.58 -14.59
CA PRO A 78 17.33 17.19 -14.45
C PRO A 78 18.47 16.19 -14.22
N GLU A 79 19.69 16.52 -14.63
CA GLU A 79 20.90 15.73 -14.34
C GLU A 79 21.16 15.56 -12.83
N LEU A 80 20.67 16.48 -11.99
CA LEU A 80 20.79 16.38 -10.53
C LEU A 80 19.76 15.44 -9.89
N ILE A 81 18.75 14.96 -10.62
CA ILE A 81 17.72 14.07 -10.07
C ILE A 81 18.34 12.76 -9.56
N LEU A 82 19.13 12.08 -10.38
CA LEU A 82 19.76 10.82 -9.97
C LEU A 82 20.75 11.01 -8.81
N PRO A 83 21.70 11.97 -8.85
CA PRO A 83 22.60 12.25 -7.73
C PRO A 83 21.87 12.56 -6.42
N THR A 84 20.82 13.37 -6.46
CA THR A 84 20.06 13.73 -5.25
C THR A 84 19.31 12.55 -4.66
N ILE A 85 18.74 11.66 -5.48
CA ILE A 85 18.11 10.41 -5.01
C ILE A 85 19.15 9.52 -4.34
N PHE A 86 20.30 9.28 -4.97
CA PHE A 86 21.35 8.45 -4.39
C PHE A 86 21.91 9.04 -3.10
N LEU A 87 22.10 10.36 -3.04
CA LEU A 87 22.54 11.06 -1.84
C LEU A 87 21.51 10.93 -0.71
N TYR A 88 20.20 11.06 -1.01
CA TYR A 88 19.14 10.82 -0.03
C TYR A 88 19.15 9.38 0.48
N LEU A 89 19.23 8.39 -0.41
CA LEU A 89 19.30 6.97 -0.03
C LEU A 89 20.53 6.68 0.82
N PHE A 90 21.68 7.28 0.48
CA PHE A 90 22.90 7.17 1.25
C PHE A 90 22.75 7.77 2.66
N LEU A 91 22.24 9.00 2.78
CA LEU A 91 22.00 9.65 4.07
C LEU A 91 21.00 8.87 4.92
N ILE A 92 19.91 8.39 4.31
CA ILE A 92 18.94 7.51 4.97
C ILE A 92 19.62 6.23 5.45
N GLY A 93 20.43 5.59 4.60
CA GLY A 93 21.19 4.39 4.96
C GLY A 93 22.15 4.61 6.13
N VAL A 94 22.91 5.70 6.13
CA VAL A 94 23.82 6.09 7.22
C VAL A 94 23.02 6.39 8.51
N TRP A 95 21.89 7.07 8.39
CA TRP A 95 21.01 7.36 9.51
C TRP A 95 20.45 6.08 10.14
N TYR A 96 19.90 5.18 9.31
CA TYR A 96 19.43 3.88 9.78
C TYR A 96 20.55 3.00 10.33
N TYR A 97 21.76 3.09 9.78
CA TYR A 97 22.93 2.40 10.31
C TYR A 97 23.24 2.84 11.76
N ARG A 98 23.04 4.11 12.09
CA ARG A 98 23.21 4.60 13.47
C ARG A 98 22.21 3.97 14.45
N TRP A 99 20.99 3.68 13.98
CA TRP A 99 19.92 3.07 14.75
C TRP A 99 19.74 1.58 14.48
N ARG A 100 20.76 0.94 13.90
CA ARG A 100 20.72 -0.49 13.61
C ARG A 100 20.44 -1.29 14.89
N PRO A 101 19.51 -2.25 14.86
CA PRO A 101 19.33 -3.17 15.96
C PRO A 101 20.65 -3.92 16.19
N LYS A 102 21.18 -3.86 17.41
CA LYS A 102 22.45 -4.51 17.80
C LYS A 102 22.25 -5.95 18.26
N ASN A 103 21.01 -6.37 18.48
CA ASN A 103 20.68 -7.71 18.94
C ASN A 103 20.69 -8.68 17.75
N PRO A 104 21.11 -9.94 17.94
CA PRO A 104 20.97 -10.97 16.91
C PRO A 104 19.51 -11.08 16.46
N PRO A 105 19.23 -11.54 15.22
CA PRO A 105 17.87 -11.76 14.74
C PRO A 105 17.18 -12.80 15.62
N HIS A 106 16.56 -12.34 16.70
CA HIS A 106 15.74 -13.15 17.56
C HIS A 106 14.38 -13.29 16.90
N MET A 107 13.69 -14.39 17.15
CA MET A 107 12.34 -14.58 16.65
C MET A 107 11.42 -13.56 17.32
N ASP A 108 11.11 -12.46 16.62
CA ASP A 108 10.28 -11.39 17.15
C ASP A 108 8.85 -11.90 17.37
N THR A 109 8.54 -12.23 18.62
CA THR A 109 7.21 -12.68 19.04
C THR A 109 6.13 -11.64 18.75
N ARG A 110 6.48 -10.34 18.78
CA ARG A 110 5.57 -9.23 18.39
C ARG A 110 5.32 -9.18 16.89
N LEU A 111 6.35 -9.42 16.06
CA LEU A 111 6.20 -9.44 14.60
C LEU A 111 5.37 -10.65 14.13
N SER A 112 5.50 -11.78 14.83
CA SER A 112 4.70 -12.99 14.62
C SER A 112 3.30 -12.92 15.27
N CYS A 113 2.97 -11.82 15.98
CA CYS A 113 1.75 -11.71 16.79
C CYS A 113 1.56 -12.85 17.81
N ALA A 114 2.65 -13.53 18.22
CA ALA A 114 2.62 -14.66 19.14
C ALA A 114 2.30 -14.22 20.58
N ASP A 115 2.69 -12.99 20.94
CA ASP A 115 2.53 -12.43 22.30
C ASP A 115 1.09 -11.96 22.61
N ASN A 116 0.30 -11.70 21.57
CA ASN A 116 -1.12 -11.31 21.67
C ASN A 116 -2.05 -12.34 21.01
N ALA A 117 -1.57 -13.57 20.81
CA ALA A 117 -2.36 -14.61 20.18
C ALA A 117 -3.51 -15.00 21.10
N HIS A 118 -4.74 -14.92 20.58
CA HIS A 118 -5.91 -15.39 21.32
C HIS A 118 -5.79 -16.91 21.51
N PRO A 119 -6.19 -17.50 22.65
CA PRO A 119 -6.08 -18.95 22.87
C PRO A 119 -6.74 -19.78 21.76
N ASP A 120 -7.85 -19.29 21.20
CA ASP A 120 -8.51 -19.89 20.03
C ASP A 120 -7.68 -19.86 18.72
N GLU A 121 -6.80 -18.88 18.53
CA GLU A 121 -5.93 -18.80 17.33
C GLU A 121 -4.75 -19.77 17.41
N LEU A 122 -4.23 -20.01 18.63
CA LEU A 122 -3.25 -21.05 18.88
C LEU A 122 -3.91 -22.44 18.73
N ASP A 123 -5.12 -22.59 19.26
CA ASP A 123 -5.90 -23.83 19.15
C ASP A 123 -6.24 -24.19 17.69
N GLU A 124 -6.41 -23.20 16.80
CA GLU A 124 -6.55 -23.37 15.34
C GLU A 124 -5.25 -23.82 14.66
N GLU A 125 -4.09 -23.35 15.14
CA GLU A 125 -2.78 -23.75 14.58
C GLU A 125 -2.36 -25.17 14.97
N PHE A 126 -2.77 -25.64 16.14
CA PHE A 126 -2.48 -26.98 16.65
C PHE A 126 -3.58 -28.01 16.32
N ASP A 127 -4.65 -27.60 15.62
CA ASP A 127 -5.69 -28.54 15.21
C ASP A 127 -5.24 -29.40 14.02
N THR A 128 -5.66 -30.66 14.02
CA THR A 128 -5.37 -31.58 12.91
C THR A 128 -6.30 -31.27 11.74
N PHE A 129 -5.89 -31.60 10.51
CA PHE A 129 -6.79 -31.63 9.36
C PHE A 129 -7.17 -33.08 9.03
N PRO A 130 -8.46 -33.47 9.07
CA PRO A 130 -9.66 -32.68 9.39
C PRO A 130 -9.80 -32.35 10.89
N THR A 131 -10.54 -31.28 11.19
CA THR A 131 -10.66 -30.69 12.53
C THR A 131 -11.14 -31.68 13.59
N SER A 132 -10.48 -31.66 14.75
CA SER A 132 -10.85 -32.47 15.93
C SER A 132 -11.82 -31.74 16.87
N ARG A 133 -12.21 -30.50 16.52
CA ARG A 133 -12.95 -29.58 17.40
C ARG A 133 -14.46 -29.71 17.28
N PRO A 134 -15.22 -29.37 18.34
CA PRO A 134 -16.67 -29.41 18.31
C PRO A 134 -17.25 -28.40 17.30
N ALA A 135 -18.43 -28.73 16.77
CA ALA A 135 -19.09 -27.96 15.72
C ALA A 135 -19.32 -26.47 16.06
N ASP A 136 -19.57 -26.14 17.33
CA ASP A 136 -19.81 -24.76 17.76
C ASP A 136 -18.57 -23.87 17.61
N ILE A 137 -17.37 -24.40 17.88
CA ILE A 137 -16.10 -23.69 17.71
C ILE A 137 -15.82 -23.48 16.22
N ILE A 138 -16.08 -24.49 15.39
CA ILE A 138 -15.93 -24.41 13.94
C ILE A 138 -16.85 -23.32 13.38
N ARG A 139 -18.11 -23.27 13.84
CA ARG A 139 -19.09 -22.26 13.42
C ARG A 139 -18.62 -20.84 13.77
N MET A 140 -18.14 -20.63 14.98
CA MET A 140 -17.59 -19.34 15.41
C MET A 140 -16.37 -18.92 14.56
N ARG A 141 -15.43 -19.83 14.31
CA ARG A 141 -14.26 -19.56 13.44
C ARG A 141 -14.65 -19.24 12.02
N TYR A 142 -15.65 -19.95 11.48
CA TYR A 142 -16.22 -19.69 10.16
C TYR A 142 -16.88 -18.30 10.08
N ASP A 143 -17.73 -17.93 11.05
CA ASP A 143 -18.40 -16.63 11.07
C ASP A 143 -17.40 -15.47 11.19
N ARG A 144 -16.35 -15.65 12.00
CA ARG A 144 -15.22 -14.71 12.09
C ARG A 144 -14.53 -14.54 10.74
N LEU A 145 -14.21 -15.64 10.06
CA LEU A 145 -13.57 -15.60 8.74
C LEU A 145 -14.50 -14.94 7.70
N ARG A 146 -15.79 -15.25 7.73
CA ARG A 146 -16.80 -14.65 6.86
C ARG A 146 -16.89 -13.14 7.04
N SER A 147 -16.82 -12.64 8.28
CA SER A 147 -16.80 -11.19 8.57
C SER A 147 -15.57 -10.51 7.97
N ILE A 148 -14.39 -11.09 8.16
CA ILE A 148 -13.13 -10.54 7.62
C ILE A 148 -13.14 -10.57 6.09
N SER A 149 -13.53 -11.71 5.50
CA SER A 149 -13.68 -11.87 4.06
C SER A 149 -14.67 -10.87 3.47
N GLY A 150 -15.77 -10.54 4.16
CA GLY A 150 -16.70 -9.50 3.74
C GLY A 150 -16.04 -8.12 3.63
N ARG A 151 -15.18 -7.73 4.59
CA ARG A 151 -14.45 -6.45 4.53
C ARG A 151 -13.43 -6.44 3.39
N ILE A 152 -12.71 -7.55 3.20
CA ILE A 152 -11.77 -7.72 2.09
C ILE A 152 -12.51 -7.63 0.76
N GLN A 153 -13.67 -8.29 0.64
CA GLN A 153 -14.52 -8.26 -0.55
C GLN A 153 -14.97 -6.83 -0.88
N THR A 154 -15.35 -6.02 0.11
CA THR A 154 -15.66 -4.60 -0.13
C THR A 154 -14.46 -3.83 -0.70
N VAL A 155 -13.27 -3.98 -0.10
CA VAL A 155 -12.06 -3.28 -0.58
C VAL A 155 -11.65 -3.74 -1.97
N VAL A 156 -11.69 -5.05 -2.23
CA VAL A 156 -11.38 -5.61 -3.56
C VAL A 156 -12.42 -5.17 -4.59
N GLY A 157 -13.69 -5.10 -4.20
CA GLY A 157 -14.77 -4.56 -5.04
C GLY A 157 -14.54 -3.10 -5.41
N ASP A 158 -14.20 -2.25 -4.44
CA ASP A 158 -13.88 -0.83 -4.69
C ASP A 158 -12.67 -0.68 -5.63
N LEU A 159 -11.63 -1.50 -5.46
CA LEU A 159 -10.46 -1.52 -6.34
C LEU A 159 -10.82 -2.00 -7.75
N ALA A 160 -11.65 -3.03 -7.86
CA ALA A 160 -12.14 -3.52 -9.15
C ALA A 160 -12.96 -2.44 -9.87
N THR A 161 -13.89 -1.77 -9.18
CA THR A 161 -14.66 -0.65 -9.72
C THR A 161 -13.75 0.49 -10.22
N GLN A 162 -12.70 0.85 -9.47
CA GLN A 162 -11.74 1.86 -9.93
C GLN A 162 -10.96 1.40 -11.17
N GLY A 163 -10.52 0.14 -11.21
CA GLY A 163 -9.85 -0.45 -12.36
C GLY A 163 -10.73 -0.53 -13.60
N GLU A 164 -12.00 -0.91 -13.44
CA GLU A 164 -12.99 -0.95 -14.51
C GLU A 164 -13.27 0.44 -15.07
N ARG A 165 -13.37 1.47 -14.22
CA ARG A 165 -13.49 2.86 -14.67
C ARG A 165 -12.27 3.30 -15.48
N LEU A 166 -11.06 2.91 -15.06
CA LEU A 166 -9.85 3.19 -15.83
C LEU A 166 -9.83 2.45 -17.17
N GLN A 167 -10.22 1.17 -17.18
CA GLN A 167 -10.33 0.39 -18.41
C GLN A 167 -11.43 0.96 -19.33
N SER A 168 -12.52 1.48 -18.76
CA SER A 168 -13.64 2.07 -19.50
C SER A 168 -13.19 3.24 -20.37
N LEU A 169 -12.21 4.04 -19.91
CA LEU A 169 -11.63 5.17 -20.65
C LEU A 169 -10.92 4.77 -21.95
N LEU A 170 -10.51 3.51 -22.08
CA LEU A 170 -9.83 2.99 -23.28
C LEU A 170 -10.70 2.00 -24.07
N SER A 171 -11.71 1.42 -23.44
CA SER A 171 -12.55 0.36 -24.03
C SER A 171 -13.62 0.86 -25.02
N TRP A 172 -13.71 2.18 -25.26
CA TRP A 172 -14.74 2.83 -26.11
C TRP A 172 -16.20 2.57 -25.69
N ARG A 173 -16.43 1.99 -24.51
CA ARG A 173 -17.77 1.67 -23.98
C ARG A 173 -18.66 2.92 -23.86
N ASP A 174 -18.07 4.03 -23.42
CA ASP A 174 -18.66 5.37 -23.54
C ASP A 174 -17.93 6.15 -24.63
N PRO A 175 -18.47 6.26 -25.85
CA PRO A 175 -17.78 6.89 -26.98
C PRO A 175 -17.48 8.36 -26.73
N ARG A 176 -18.36 9.08 -26.01
CA ARG A 176 -18.13 10.49 -25.63
C ARG A 176 -16.98 10.63 -24.64
N ALA A 177 -16.95 9.78 -23.62
CA ALA A 177 -15.94 9.88 -22.57
C ALA A 177 -14.55 9.45 -23.06
N THR A 178 -14.52 8.36 -23.81
CA THR A 178 -13.30 7.83 -24.45
C THR A 178 -12.76 8.82 -25.48
N ALA A 179 -13.62 9.44 -26.31
CA ALA A 179 -13.17 10.46 -27.26
C ALA A 179 -12.56 11.69 -26.56
N LEU A 180 -13.19 12.21 -25.49
CA LEU A 180 -12.61 13.31 -24.71
C LEU A 180 -11.26 12.93 -24.10
N PHE A 181 -11.13 11.71 -23.59
CA PHE A 181 -9.87 11.21 -23.04
C PHE A 181 -8.78 11.05 -24.11
N VAL A 182 -9.10 10.47 -25.27
CA VAL A 182 -8.15 10.30 -26.37
C VAL A 182 -7.71 11.65 -26.96
N ILE A 183 -8.64 12.60 -27.13
CA ILE A 183 -8.32 13.98 -27.55
C ILE A 183 -7.42 14.64 -26.50
N PHE A 184 -7.73 14.50 -25.22
CA PHE A 184 -6.88 15.00 -24.14
C PHE A 184 -5.47 14.39 -24.19
N CYS A 185 -5.35 13.08 -24.39
CA CYS A 185 -4.06 12.39 -24.56
C CYS A 185 -3.30 12.89 -25.79
N LEU A 186 -3.97 13.13 -26.92
CA LEU A 186 -3.37 13.68 -28.13
C LEU A 186 -2.83 15.09 -27.89
N ILE A 187 -3.63 15.96 -27.26
CA ILE A 187 -3.20 17.32 -26.89
C ILE A 187 -2.02 17.25 -25.92
N ALA A 188 -2.10 16.41 -24.89
CA ALA A 188 -1.01 16.23 -23.93
C ALA A 188 0.28 15.73 -24.59
N ALA A 189 0.19 14.79 -25.54
CA ALA A 189 1.32 14.30 -26.31
C ALA A 189 1.96 15.41 -27.17
N ILE A 190 1.14 16.22 -27.88
CA ILE A 190 1.62 17.36 -28.67
C ILE A 190 2.31 18.38 -27.75
N VAL A 191 1.69 18.74 -26.63
CA VAL A 191 2.27 19.67 -25.65
C VAL A 191 3.60 19.15 -25.12
N LEU A 192 3.67 17.88 -24.71
CA LEU A 192 4.91 17.26 -24.21
C LEU A 192 6.00 17.11 -25.28
N TYR A 193 5.63 17.00 -26.55
CA TYR A 193 6.59 16.94 -27.66
C TYR A 193 7.16 18.32 -28.00
N VAL A 194 6.31 19.36 -28.02
CA VAL A 194 6.70 20.72 -28.42
C VAL A 194 7.35 21.49 -27.27
N THR A 195 6.89 21.28 -26.04
CA THR A 195 7.42 21.98 -24.86
C THR A 195 8.46 21.12 -24.14
N PRO A 196 9.60 21.71 -23.71
CA PRO A 196 10.56 20.96 -22.92
C PRO A 196 9.90 20.49 -21.63
N PHE A 197 10.17 19.25 -21.22
CA PHE A 197 9.63 18.63 -20.01
C PHE A 197 9.73 19.54 -18.78
N GLN A 198 10.77 20.35 -18.71
CA GLN A 198 11.00 21.33 -17.65
C GLN A 198 9.84 22.31 -17.48
N VAL A 199 9.32 22.87 -18.57
CA VAL A 199 8.23 23.85 -18.52
C VAL A 199 6.94 23.19 -18.04
N VAL A 200 6.64 21.98 -18.53
CA VAL A 200 5.45 21.22 -18.10
C VAL A 200 5.55 20.82 -16.62
N ALA A 201 6.72 20.36 -16.19
CA ALA A 201 6.99 20.02 -14.79
C ALA A 201 6.85 21.25 -13.89
N LEU A 202 7.43 22.40 -14.26
CA LEU A 202 7.29 23.65 -13.50
C LEU A 202 5.82 24.08 -13.37
N LEU A 203 5.09 24.17 -14.48
CA LEU A 203 3.68 24.59 -14.48
C LEU A 203 2.82 23.64 -13.63
N THR A 204 3.01 22.33 -13.79
CA THR A 204 2.29 21.31 -13.02
C THR A 204 2.64 21.39 -11.54
N GLY A 205 3.93 21.52 -11.21
CA GLY A 205 4.41 21.63 -9.83
C GLY A 205 3.86 22.88 -9.14
N PHE A 206 3.92 24.05 -9.78
CA PHE A 206 3.34 25.28 -9.24
C PHE A 206 1.82 25.18 -9.08
N TYR A 207 1.11 24.56 -10.02
CA TYR A 207 -0.34 24.35 -9.91
C TYR A 207 -0.70 23.42 -8.74
N VAL A 208 0.00 22.29 -8.60
CA VAL A 208 -0.23 21.31 -7.54
C VAL A 208 0.19 21.83 -6.16
N LEU A 209 1.27 22.61 -6.09
CA LEU A 209 1.79 23.17 -4.83
C LEU A 209 1.23 24.56 -4.49
N ARG A 210 0.35 25.11 -5.33
CA ARG A 210 -0.25 26.45 -5.14
C ARG A 210 -0.81 26.64 -3.74
N HIS A 211 -0.64 27.86 -3.22
CA HIS A 211 -1.10 28.23 -1.89
C HIS A 211 -2.60 27.91 -1.70
N PRO A 212 -3.02 27.34 -0.56
CA PRO A 212 -4.39 26.87 -0.34
C PRO A 212 -5.45 27.98 -0.46
N ARG A 213 -5.10 29.25 -0.25
CA ARG A 213 -6.00 30.39 -0.52
C ARG A 213 -6.50 30.47 -1.97
N PHE A 214 -5.75 29.93 -2.93
CA PHE A 214 -6.13 29.90 -4.35
C PHE A 214 -6.75 28.55 -4.77
N ARG A 215 -6.99 27.63 -3.82
CA ARG A 215 -7.69 26.37 -4.08
C ARG A 215 -9.18 26.52 -3.72
N GLN A 216 -10.05 26.41 -4.72
CA GLN A 216 -11.47 26.21 -4.45
C GLN A 216 -11.70 24.79 -3.93
N LYS A 217 -12.57 24.61 -2.92
CA LYS A 217 -12.90 23.30 -2.29
C LYS A 217 -13.76 22.38 -3.15
N LEU A 218 -14.02 22.74 -4.41
CA LEU A 218 -14.84 21.96 -5.32
C LEU A 218 -14.01 20.80 -5.90
N PRO A 219 -14.57 19.57 -5.98
CA PRO A 219 -13.89 18.46 -6.64
C PRO A 219 -13.53 18.86 -8.07
N SER A 220 -12.29 18.59 -8.47
CA SER A 220 -11.79 18.98 -9.78
C SER A 220 -12.65 18.34 -10.89
N VAL A 221 -12.90 19.09 -11.96
CA VAL A 221 -13.67 18.65 -13.14
C VAL A 221 -13.29 17.24 -13.62
N PRO A 222 -12.00 16.87 -13.76
CA PRO A 222 -11.62 15.51 -14.15
C PRO A 222 -11.99 14.44 -13.11
N LEU A 223 -11.97 14.77 -11.82
CA LEU A 223 -12.30 13.83 -10.74
C LEU A 223 -13.81 13.60 -10.63
N ASN A 224 -14.61 14.64 -10.90
CA ASN A 224 -16.06 14.52 -11.06
C ASN A 224 -16.43 13.71 -12.31
N PHE A 225 -15.73 13.92 -13.42
CA PHE A 225 -15.92 13.14 -14.64
C PHE A 225 -15.58 11.66 -14.42
N PHE A 226 -14.44 11.36 -13.78
CA PHE A 226 -14.02 9.99 -13.48
C PHE A 226 -14.99 9.24 -12.56
N ARG A 227 -15.56 9.93 -11.56
CA ARG A 227 -16.59 9.34 -10.68
C ARG A 227 -17.90 9.01 -11.40
N ARG A 228 -18.19 9.66 -12.52
CA ARG A 228 -19.41 9.46 -13.32
C ARG A 228 -19.25 8.38 -14.39
N LEU A 229 -18.05 7.81 -14.56
CA LEU A 229 -17.83 6.72 -15.50
C LEU A 229 -18.53 5.44 -15.00
N PRO A 230 -19.20 4.70 -15.89
CA PRO A 230 -19.92 3.48 -15.56
C PRO A 230 -18.94 2.42 -15.05
N ALA A 231 -19.33 1.75 -13.97
CA ALA A 231 -18.60 0.60 -13.42
C ALA A 231 -19.40 -0.68 -13.70
N ARG A 232 -18.74 -1.84 -13.90
CA ARG A 232 -19.48 -3.09 -14.17
C ARG A 232 -20.17 -3.63 -12.93
N THR A 233 -19.90 -3.09 -11.75
CA THR A 233 -20.73 -3.28 -10.55
C THR A 233 -22.20 -2.92 -10.81
N ASP A 234 -22.47 -1.94 -11.70
CA ASP A 234 -23.84 -1.57 -12.06
C ASP A 234 -24.54 -2.64 -12.93
N CYS A 235 -23.80 -3.65 -13.40
CA CYS A 235 -24.31 -4.80 -14.17
C CYS A 235 -24.30 -6.11 -13.36
N MET A 236 -23.89 -6.08 -12.09
CA MET A 236 -23.95 -7.24 -11.20
C MET A 236 -25.30 -7.26 -10.47
N LEU A 237 -25.90 -8.46 -10.36
CA LEU A 237 -27.12 -8.72 -9.59
C LEU A 237 -26.88 -8.60 -8.07
#